data_AF-A0A3M6XZM9-F1
#
_entry.id   AF-A0A3M6XZM9-F1
#
_cell.length_a   1.000
_cell.length_b   1.000
_cell.length_c   1.000
_cell.angle_alpha   90.00
_cell.angle_beta   90.00
_cell.angle_gamma   90.00
#
_symmetry.space_group_name_H-M   'P 1'
#
loop_
_entity.id
_entity.type
_entity.pdbx_description
1 polymer ?
#
loop_
_entity_poly.entity_id
_entity_poly.type
_entity_poly.pdbx_seq_one_letter_code
_entity_poly.pdbx_strand_id
1 'polypeptide(L)'
;IVCLNDHINLAGLVGFHPLRGPNEDEFGVRFPPLSDAYDISLRQLVHQSWKELRQQAPSSRRIHEGVYAFVGGPSYETRAECRLLRGLGADLVGMSTVPEIVVARHSGMKVLALSLVTNNAVLEPAARADDPQLQGLTREQLDEYLSRGKANHAEVLEAGKQAALDMQGLVLRVVSQV
;
A
#
# COMPACT_ATOMS: atom_id res chain seq x y z
N ILE A 1 8.29 3.60 -4.96
CA ILE A 1 8.27 3.10 -3.57
C ILE A 1 7.58 4.16 -2.76
N VAL A 2 6.70 3.79 -1.84
CA VAL A 2 6.04 4.74 -0.94
C VAL A 2 6.46 4.42 0.49
N CYS A 3 7.00 5.43 1.17
CA CYS A 3 7.22 5.39 2.60
C CYS A 3 5.90 5.75 3.29
N LEU A 4 5.33 4.81 4.04
CA LEU A 4 4.02 5.04 4.66
C LEU A 4 4.16 6.05 5.79
N ASN A 5 3.30 7.06 5.78
CA ASN A 5 3.25 8.07 6.85
C ASN A 5 1.97 7.98 7.69
N ASP A 6 0.96 7.24 7.21
CA ASP A 6 -0.29 6.97 7.93
C ASP A 6 -1.00 5.72 7.35
N HIS A 7 -2.07 5.26 8.00
CA HIS A 7 -2.97 4.25 7.47
C HIS A 7 -4.45 4.48 7.75
N ILE A 8 -5.30 3.84 6.94
CA ILE A 8 -6.72 3.67 7.21
C ILE A 8 -6.97 2.18 7.48
N ASN A 9 -7.26 1.84 8.74
CA ASN A 9 -7.53 0.46 9.16
C ASN A 9 -9.03 0.11 9.01
N LEU A 10 -9.51 -0.06 7.77
CA LEU A 10 -10.94 -0.31 7.52
C LEU A 10 -11.44 -1.57 8.20
N ALA A 11 -10.65 -2.65 8.18
CA ALA A 11 -10.98 -3.89 8.86
C ALA A 11 -11.09 -3.69 10.39
N GLY A 12 -10.18 -2.90 10.97
CA GLY A 12 -10.20 -2.52 12.38
C GLY A 12 -11.42 -1.72 12.78
N LEU A 13 -11.88 -0.78 11.93
CA LEU A 13 -13.09 0.02 12.16
C LEU A 13 -14.36 -0.83 12.28
N VAL A 14 -14.39 -2.01 11.64
CA VAL A 14 -15.51 -2.97 11.73
C VAL A 14 -15.24 -4.14 12.69
N GLY A 15 -14.19 -4.04 13.52
CA GLY A 15 -13.92 -4.98 14.61
C GLY A 15 -12.98 -6.14 14.28
N PHE A 16 -12.40 -6.19 13.07
CA PHE A 16 -11.28 -7.08 12.76
C PHE A 16 -9.97 -6.38 13.14
N HIS A 17 -9.68 -6.37 14.44
CA HIS A 17 -8.58 -5.62 15.04
C HIS A 17 -7.65 -6.57 15.82
N PRO A 18 -6.32 -6.48 15.67
CA PRO A 18 -5.38 -7.44 16.28
C PRO A 18 -5.37 -7.39 17.81
N LEU A 19 -5.71 -6.24 18.42
CA LEU A 19 -5.80 -6.07 19.88
C LEU A 19 -7.19 -6.38 20.47
N ARG A 20 -8.07 -7.03 19.70
CA ARG A 20 -9.38 -7.47 20.20
C ARG A 20 -9.21 -8.69 21.11
N GLY A 21 -9.85 -8.68 22.27
CA GLY A 21 -9.70 -9.70 23.31
C GLY A 21 -9.13 -9.11 24.60
N PRO A 22 -8.82 -9.93 25.62
CA PRO A 22 -8.07 -9.49 26.80
C PRO A 22 -6.76 -8.80 26.41
N ASN A 23 -6.32 -7.82 27.21
CA ASN A 23 -5.03 -7.17 27.00
C ASN A 23 -3.90 -8.00 27.58
N GLU A 24 -2.77 -8.03 26.91
CA GLU A 24 -1.52 -8.53 27.48
C GLU A 24 -0.70 -7.33 28.00
N ASP A 25 -0.83 -7.05 29.30
CA ASP A 25 -0.23 -5.86 29.94
C ASP A 25 1.31 -5.86 29.91
N GLU A 26 1.95 -7.02 29.71
CA GLU A 26 3.40 -7.13 29.54
C GLU A 26 3.91 -6.50 28.25
N PHE A 27 3.08 -6.45 27.20
CA PHE A 27 3.46 -5.87 25.91
C PHE A 27 3.13 -4.37 25.85
N GLY A 28 1.95 -3.98 26.30
CA GLY A 28 1.50 -2.61 26.11
C GLY A 28 0.18 -2.26 26.76
N VAL A 29 -0.17 -0.98 26.66
CA VAL A 29 -1.40 -0.43 27.23
C VAL A 29 -2.65 -0.94 26.51
N ARG A 30 -3.78 -0.98 27.20
CA ARG A 30 -5.07 -1.39 26.62
C ARG A 30 -5.52 -0.56 25.40
N PHE A 31 -5.16 0.72 25.38
CA PHE A 31 -5.57 1.68 24.36
C PHE A 31 -4.34 2.43 23.81
N PRO A 32 -3.54 1.82 22.93
CA PRO A 32 -2.34 2.46 22.40
C PRO A 32 -2.72 3.57 21.41
N PRO A 33 -2.08 4.76 21.48
CA PRO A 33 -2.22 5.76 20.44
C PRO A 33 -1.52 5.32 19.16
N LEU A 34 -2.11 5.63 18.00
CA LEU A 34 -1.55 5.32 16.68
C LEU A 34 -1.30 6.57 15.82
N SER A 35 -1.58 7.77 16.33
CA SER A 35 -1.34 9.04 15.60
C SER A 35 0.13 9.30 15.28
N ASP A 36 1.04 8.58 15.94
CA ASP A 36 2.49 8.60 15.72
C ASP A 36 3.03 7.22 15.29
N ALA A 37 2.17 6.36 14.72
CA ALA A 37 2.52 4.97 14.41
C ALA A 37 3.73 4.83 13.47
N TYR A 38 4.05 5.85 12.69
CA TYR A 38 5.14 5.86 11.71
C TYR A 38 6.25 6.82 12.16
N ASP A 39 7.39 6.29 12.58
CA ASP A 39 8.47 7.07 13.22
C ASP A 39 9.08 8.09 12.24
N ILE A 40 8.99 9.37 12.60
CA ILE A 40 9.46 10.48 11.73
C ILE A 40 10.95 10.41 11.43
N SER A 41 11.78 9.97 12.39
CA SER A 41 13.23 9.87 12.20
C SER A 41 13.59 8.76 11.24
N LEU A 42 12.91 7.60 11.31
CA LEU A 42 13.09 6.53 10.34
C LEU A 42 12.65 6.95 8.93
N ARG A 43 11.56 7.72 8.80
CA ARG A 43 11.12 8.26 7.50
C ARG A 43 12.12 9.26 6.93
N GLN A 44 12.67 10.16 7.75
CA GLN A 44 13.75 11.06 7.35
C GLN A 44 14.98 10.28 6.85
N LEU A 45 15.37 9.23 7.57
CA LEU A 45 16.48 8.36 7.20
C LEU A 45 16.24 7.66 5.84
N VAL A 46 15.00 7.26 5.55
CA VAL A 46 14.63 6.70 4.24
C VAL A 46 14.84 7.70 3.11
N HIS A 47 14.40 8.95 3.26
CA HIS A 47 14.60 9.99 2.23
C HIS A 47 16.08 10.29 2.01
N GLN A 48 16.86 10.35 3.09
CA GLN A 48 18.30 10.54 3.00
C GLN A 48 18.99 9.37 2.31
N SER A 49 18.71 8.14 2.76
CA SER A 49 19.23 6.90 2.17
C SER A 49 18.86 6.77 0.69
N TRP A 50 17.67 7.20 0.30
CA TRP A 50 17.23 7.18 -1.09
C TRP A 50 18.05 8.14 -1.96
N LYS A 51 18.28 9.39 -1.48
CA LYS A 51 19.09 10.38 -2.21
C LYS A 51 20.51 9.86 -2.46
N GLU A 52 21.14 9.30 -1.44
CA GLU A 52 22.49 8.74 -1.53
C GLU A 52 22.54 7.52 -2.47
N LEU A 53 21.55 6.63 -2.36
CA LEU A 53 21.44 5.48 -3.26
C LEU A 53 21.35 5.91 -4.72
N ARG A 54 20.57 6.95 -5.03
CA ARG A 54 20.42 7.46 -6.41
C ARG A 54 21.69 8.10 -6.97
N GLN A 55 22.55 8.66 -6.12
CA GLN A 55 23.85 9.17 -6.55
C GLN A 55 24.80 8.03 -6.99
N GLN A 56 24.70 6.86 -6.36
CA GLN A 56 25.60 5.72 -6.62
C GLN A 56 25.02 4.73 -7.65
N ALA A 57 23.70 4.60 -7.68
CA ALA A 57 22.97 3.74 -8.59
C ALA A 57 21.79 4.53 -9.17
N PRO A 58 21.93 5.18 -10.33
CA PRO A 58 20.84 5.92 -10.96
C PRO A 58 19.64 5.00 -11.30
N SER A 59 18.42 5.48 -11.05
CA SER A 59 17.16 4.85 -11.47
C SER A 59 16.11 5.92 -11.72
N SER A 60 15.15 5.65 -12.60
CA SER A 60 13.99 6.50 -12.83
C SER A 60 12.93 6.37 -11.72
N ARG A 61 13.07 5.38 -10.83
CA ARG A 61 12.15 5.15 -9.72
C ARG A 61 12.18 6.31 -8.73
N ARG A 62 11.04 6.59 -8.13
CA ARG A 62 10.86 7.65 -7.13
C ARG A 62 10.46 7.06 -5.78
N ILE A 63 10.77 7.84 -4.74
CA ILE A 63 10.22 7.64 -3.41
C ILE A 63 9.13 8.68 -3.15
N HIS A 64 8.01 8.24 -2.60
CA HIS A 64 6.87 9.06 -2.21
C HIS A 64 6.57 8.85 -0.73
N GLU A 65 5.72 9.69 -0.16
CA GLU A 65 5.03 9.42 1.11
C GLU A 65 3.52 9.37 0.89
N GLY A 66 2.81 8.56 1.67
CA GLY A 66 1.37 8.47 1.55
C GLY A 66 0.68 7.54 2.54
N VAL A 67 -0.65 7.58 2.48
CA VAL A 67 -1.58 6.87 3.37
C VAL A 67 -1.95 5.51 2.78
N TYR A 68 -1.81 4.45 3.59
CA TYR A 68 -2.16 3.09 3.19
C TYR A 68 -3.51 2.64 3.74
N ALA A 69 -4.46 2.29 2.87
CA ALA A 69 -5.70 1.64 3.27
C ALA A 69 -5.52 0.12 3.37
N PHE A 70 -5.81 -0.44 4.53
CA PHE A 70 -5.85 -1.89 4.73
C PHE A 70 -7.27 -2.43 4.53
N VAL A 71 -7.41 -3.35 3.58
CA VAL A 71 -8.64 -4.09 3.28
C VAL A 71 -8.42 -5.60 3.45
N GLY A 72 -9.50 -6.36 3.67
CA GLY A 72 -9.40 -7.79 3.98
C GLY A 72 -8.99 -8.70 2.82
N GLY A 73 -9.23 -8.31 1.56
CA GLY A 73 -9.03 -9.19 0.41
C GLY A 73 -9.90 -10.46 0.44
N PRO A 74 -9.59 -11.50 -0.36
CA PRO A 74 -8.45 -11.63 -1.28
C PRO A 74 -8.72 -11.09 -2.70
N SER A 75 -9.95 -10.66 -2.99
CA SER A 75 -10.28 -10.01 -4.27
C SER A 75 -9.64 -8.63 -4.34
N TYR A 76 -9.10 -8.26 -5.51
CA TYR A 76 -8.77 -6.87 -5.80
C TYR A 76 -10.02 -6.00 -5.81
N GLU A 77 -9.81 -4.71 -5.60
CA GLU A 77 -10.87 -3.72 -5.44
C GLU A 77 -11.63 -3.53 -6.76
N THR A 78 -12.95 -3.40 -6.65
CA THR A 78 -13.78 -2.88 -7.72
C THR A 78 -13.45 -1.40 -7.97
N ARG A 79 -13.78 -0.90 -9.17
CA ARG A 79 -13.64 0.53 -9.52
C ARG A 79 -14.34 1.46 -8.52
N ALA A 80 -15.46 1.02 -7.93
CA ALA A 80 -16.19 1.79 -6.93
C ALA A 80 -15.45 1.84 -5.60
N GLU A 81 -14.91 0.71 -5.14
CA GLU A 81 -14.07 0.64 -3.94
C GLU A 81 -12.80 1.49 -4.11
N CYS A 82 -12.10 1.41 -5.26
CA CYS A 82 -10.94 2.27 -5.52
C CYS A 82 -11.28 3.77 -5.38
N ARG A 83 -12.43 4.22 -5.92
CA ARG A 83 -12.89 5.60 -5.78
C ARG A 83 -13.25 5.96 -4.34
N LEU A 84 -13.89 5.03 -3.61
CA LEU A 84 -14.20 5.21 -2.20
C LEU A 84 -12.91 5.43 -1.40
N LEU A 85 -11.93 4.52 -1.54
CA LEU A 85 -10.65 4.59 -0.84
C LEU A 85 -9.90 5.89 -1.14
N ARG A 86 -9.87 6.30 -2.41
CA ARG A 86 -9.30 7.59 -2.81
C ARG A 86 -10.04 8.77 -2.18
N GLY A 87 -11.37 8.70 -2.13
CA GLY A 87 -12.22 9.71 -1.48
C GLY A 87 -12.02 9.80 0.03
N LEU A 88 -11.63 8.70 0.67
CA LEU A 88 -11.23 8.65 2.08
C LEU A 88 -9.80 9.15 2.33
N GLY A 89 -9.06 9.53 1.28
CA GLY A 89 -7.69 10.05 1.38
C GLY A 89 -6.60 8.98 1.34
N ALA A 90 -6.89 7.75 0.91
CA ALA A 90 -5.86 6.73 0.71
C ALA A 90 -5.07 6.98 -0.58
N ASP A 91 -3.73 6.88 -0.49
CA ASP A 91 -2.83 6.89 -1.63
C ASP A 91 -2.55 5.48 -2.16
N LEU A 92 -2.61 4.50 -1.26
CA LEU A 92 -2.39 3.08 -1.55
C LEU A 92 -3.48 2.23 -0.90
N VAL A 93 -3.66 1.03 -1.45
CA VAL A 93 -4.45 -0.02 -0.85
C VAL A 93 -3.66 -1.31 -0.84
N GLY A 94 -3.87 -2.13 0.19
CA GLY A 94 -3.47 -3.53 0.15
C GLY A 94 -4.03 -4.31 1.33
N MET A 95 -3.56 -5.55 1.45
CA MET A 95 -4.23 -6.60 2.22
C MET A 95 -3.40 -7.10 3.41
N SER A 96 -2.45 -6.32 3.91
CA SER A 96 -1.57 -6.73 5.02
C SER A 96 -1.04 -5.53 5.82
N THR A 97 -0.02 -5.76 6.64
CA THR A 97 0.88 -4.76 7.22
C THR A 97 0.29 -3.98 8.38
N VAL A 98 -0.93 -3.43 8.26
CA VAL A 98 -1.53 -2.61 9.32
C VAL A 98 -1.72 -3.39 10.63
N PRO A 99 -2.20 -4.66 10.65
CA PRO A 99 -2.27 -5.43 11.89
C PRO A 99 -0.92 -5.55 12.61
N GLU A 100 0.16 -5.80 11.86
CA GLU A 100 1.51 -5.92 12.39
C GLU A 100 2.04 -4.59 12.94
N ILE A 101 1.76 -3.47 12.25
CA ILE A 101 2.09 -2.12 12.74
C ILE A 101 1.40 -1.84 14.08
N VAL A 102 0.11 -2.15 14.19
CA VAL A 102 -0.65 -1.91 15.42
C VAL A 102 -0.08 -2.72 16.58
N VAL A 103 0.28 -3.99 16.36
CA VAL A 103 0.92 -4.83 17.40
C VAL A 103 2.31 -4.31 17.75
N ALA A 104 3.14 -3.94 16.77
CA ALA A 104 4.46 -3.37 17.02
C ALA A 104 4.38 -2.09 17.87
N ARG A 105 3.40 -1.22 17.58
CA ARG A 105 3.15 0.00 18.35
C ARG A 105 2.60 -0.26 19.75
N HIS A 106 1.72 -1.26 19.90
CA HIS A 106 1.29 -1.74 21.21
C HIS A 106 2.50 -2.15 22.06
N SER A 107 3.48 -2.85 21.47
CA SER A 107 4.74 -3.24 22.09
C SER A 107 5.82 -2.15 22.18
N GLY A 108 5.48 -0.88 21.93
CA GLY A 108 6.41 0.25 22.04
C GLY A 108 7.50 0.34 20.97
N MET A 109 7.42 -0.46 19.89
CA MET A 109 8.42 -0.47 18.83
C MET A 109 8.29 0.75 17.92
N LYS A 110 9.43 1.26 17.42
CA LYS A 110 9.44 2.19 16.30
C LYS A 110 9.14 1.43 15.01
N VAL A 111 8.37 2.05 14.12
CA VAL A 111 7.93 1.42 12.88
C VAL A 111 8.32 2.27 11.68
N LEU A 112 8.92 1.61 10.71
CA LEU A 112 9.05 2.07 9.33
C LEU A 112 8.32 1.07 8.44
N ALA A 113 7.46 1.56 7.54
CA ALA A 113 6.81 0.73 6.55
C ALA A 113 7.00 1.29 5.15
N LEU A 114 7.32 0.41 4.21
CA LEU A 114 7.51 0.73 2.80
C LEU A 114 6.55 -0.11 1.97
N SER A 115 5.89 0.52 1.01
CA SER A 115 5.07 -0.15 0.01
C SER A 115 5.66 -0.01 -1.38
N LEU A 116 5.57 -1.07 -2.16
CA LEU A 116 5.87 -1.03 -3.58
C LEU A 116 4.56 -0.93 -4.35
N VAL A 117 4.35 0.18 -5.06
CA VAL A 117 3.25 0.30 -6.01
C VAL A 117 3.54 -0.63 -7.18
N THR A 118 2.74 -1.68 -7.30
CA THR A 118 2.88 -2.74 -8.29
C THR A 118 1.99 -2.57 -9.50
N ASN A 119 0.88 -1.86 -9.32
CA ASN A 119 -0.13 -1.58 -10.34
C ASN A 119 -0.89 -0.31 -9.92
N ASN A 120 -1.53 0.36 -10.89
CA ASN A 120 -2.40 1.49 -10.60
C ASN A 120 -3.85 1.00 -10.47
N ALA A 121 -4.55 1.44 -9.42
CA ALA A 121 -5.97 1.17 -9.26
C ALA A 121 -6.77 1.85 -10.39
N VAL A 122 -7.75 1.14 -10.93
CA VAL A 122 -8.61 1.68 -11.99
C VAL A 122 -9.76 2.45 -11.38
N LEU A 123 -9.82 3.75 -11.66
CA LEU A 123 -10.77 4.67 -11.03
C LEU A 123 -11.96 5.00 -11.94
N GLU A 124 -11.76 4.84 -13.25
CA GLU A 124 -12.78 5.10 -14.27
C GLU A 124 -14.03 4.26 -13.97
N PRO A 125 -15.24 4.85 -14.02
CA PRO A 125 -16.47 4.09 -13.92
C PRO A 125 -16.53 2.95 -14.93
N ALA A 126 -17.29 1.90 -14.61
CA ALA A 126 -17.59 0.87 -15.59
C ALA A 126 -18.32 1.49 -16.78
N ALA A 127 -18.03 0.99 -17.99
CA ALA A 127 -18.71 1.45 -19.18
C ALA A 127 -20.22 1.14 -19.09
N ARG A 128 -21.03 2.00 -19.70
CA ARG A 128 -22.47 1.78 -19.77
C ARG A 128 -22.77 0.70 -20.81
N ALA A 129 -23.81 -0.10 -20.57
CA ALA A 129 -24.22 -1.13 -21.51
C ALA A 129 -24.84 -0.57 -22.81
N ASP A 130 -25.30 0.68 -22.79
CA ASP A 130 -25.86 1.39 -23.94
C ASP A 130 -24.85 2.28 -24.67
N ASP A 131 -23.56 2.16 -24.38
CA ASP A 131 -22.51 2.93 -25.06
C ASP A 131 -22.44 2.56 -26.56
N PRO A 132 -22.71 3.50 -27.48
CA PRO A 132 -22.68 3.23 -28.93
C PRO A 132 -21.33 2.71 -29.42
N GLN A 133 -20.23 3.07 -28.75
CA GLN A 133 -18.89 2.60 -29.13
C GLN A 133 -18.71 1.11 -28.83
N LEU A 134 -19.42 0.57 -27.85
CA LEU A 134 -19.34 -0.84 -27.45
C LEU A 134 -20.32 -1.72 -28.25
N GLN A 135 -21.44 -1.17 -28.70
CA GLN A 135 -22.45 -1.91 -29.45
C GLN A 135 -21.96 -2.43 -30.82
N GLY A 136 -20.94 -1.79 -31.39
CA GLY A 136 -20.32 -2.19 -32.66
C GLY A 136 -19.18 -3.20 -32.53
N LEU A 137 -18.79 -3.58 -31.32
CA LEU A 137 -17.63 -4.46 -31.09
C LEU A 137 -17.99 -5.93 -31.25
N THR A 138 -17.06 -6.72 -31.78
CA THR A 138 -17.14 -8.18 -31.67
C THR A 138 -16.99 -8.62 -30.21
N ARG A 139 -17.33 -9.88 -29.93
CA ARG A 139 -17.15 -10.44 -28.60
C ARG A 139 -15.68 -10.39 -28.14
N GLU A 140 -14.73 -10.69 -29.02
CA GLU A 140 -13.30 -10.60 -28.66
C GLU A 140 -12.87 -9.16 -28.36
N GLN A 141 -13.32 -8.20 -29.18
CA GLN A 141 -13.00 -6.78 -28.98
C GLN A 141 -13.60 -6.24 -27.68
N LEU A 142 -14.80 -6.68 -27.32
CA LEU A 142 -15.44 -6.31 -26.06
C LEU A 142 -14.68 -6.91 -24.87
N ASP A 143 -14.28 -8.18 -24.95
CA ASP A 143 -13.49 -8.83 -23.90
C ASP A 143 -12.14 -8.13 -23.69
N GLU A 144 -11.46 -7.75 -24.79
CA GLU A 144 -10.23 -6.96 -24.75
C GLU A 144 -10.47 -5.60 -24.08
N TYR A 145 -11.50 -4.86 -24.51
CA TYR A 145 -11.86 -3.57 -23.92
C TYR A 145 -12.09 -3.67 -22.41
N LEU A 146 -12.87 -4.67 -21.97
CA LEU A 146 -13.20 -4.90 -20.57
C LEU A 146 -12.02 -5.41 -19.74
N SER A 147 -11.02 -6.03 -20.37
CA SER A 147 -9.80 -6.49 -19.71
C SER A 147 -8.85 -5.35 -19.30
N ARG A 148 -9.01 -4.16 -19.88
CA ARG A 148 -8.11 -3.02 -19.64
C ARG A 148 -8.11 -2.61 -18.17
N GLY A 149 -6.91 -2.62 -17.59
CA GLY A 149 -6.68 -2.24 -16.19
C GLY A 149 -7.06 -3.31 -15.17
N LYS A 150 -7.42 -4.53 -15.57
CA LYS A 150 -7.62 -5.62 -14.61
C LYS A 150 -6.30 -5.93 -13.91
N ALA A 151 -6.25 -5.65 -12.60
CA ALA A 151 -5.15 -6.07 -11.76
C ALA A 151 -5.00 -7.60 -11.83
N ASN A 152 -3.76 -8.07 -11.94
CA ASN A 152 -3.45 -9.48 -11.94
C ASN A 152 -2.17 -9.74 -11.15
N HIS A 153 -2.05 -10.95 -10.59
CA HIS A 153 -0.93 -11.28 -9.71
C HIS A 153 0.41 -11.36 -10.45
N ALA A 154 0.43 -11.69 -11.74
CA ALA A 154 1.66 -11.77 -12.52
C ALA A 154 2.32 -10.39 -12.68
N GLU A 155 1.54 -9.33 -12.93
CA GLU A 155 2.01 -7.94 -12.96
C GLU A 155 2.65 -7.54 -11.63
N VAL A 156 2.04 -7.95 -10.50
CA VAL A 156 2.58 -7.69 -9.16
C VAL A 156 3.96 -8.30 -8.97
N LEU A 157 4.13 -9.56 -9.36
CA LEU A 157 5.42 -10.25 -9.25
C LEU A 157 6.48 -9.62 -10.16
N GLU A 158 6.11 -9.20 -11.36
CA GLU A 158 7.04 -8.56 -12.29
C GLU A 158 7.49 -7.19 -11.78
N ALA A 159 6.56 -6.34 -11.32
CA ALA A 159 6.89 -5.06 -10.70
C ALA A 159 7.81 -5.25 -9.47
N GLY A 160 7.58 -6.30 -8.69
CA GLY A 160 8.45 -6.71 -7.58
C GLY A 160 9.89 -6.99 -8.03
N LYS A 161 10.08 -7.82 -9.06
CA LYS A 161 11.41 -8.12 -9.61
C LYS A 161 12.13 -6.87 -10.11
N GLN A 162 11.41 -6.00 -10.83
CA GLN A 162 11.98 -4.75 -11.38
C GLN A 162 12.33 -3.71 -10.31
N ALA A 163 11.77 -3.84 -9.11
CA ALA A 163 12.07 -2.96 -7.97
C ALA A 163 13.05 -3.57 -6.97
N ALA A 164 13.42 -4.85 -7.14
CA ALA A 164 14.14 -5.62 -6.12
C ALA A 164 15.47 -4.97 -5.73
N LEU A 165 16.30 -4.57 -6.70
CA LEU A 165 17.61 -3.95 -6.43
C LEU A 165 17.46 -2.58 -5.75
N ASP A 166 16.48 -1.77 -6.18
CA ASP A 166 16.20 -0.47 -5.58
C ASP A 166 15.71 -0.62 -4.12
N MET A 167 14.81 -1.55 -3.87
CA MET A 167 14.30 -1.85 -2.53
C MET A 167 15.38 -2.43 -1.61
N GLN A 168 16.15 -3.40 -2.11
CA GLN A 168 17.25 -4.01 -1.35
C GLN A 168 18.30 -2.97 -0.98
N GLY A 169 18.74 -2.15 -1.95
CA GLY A 169 19.72 -1.10 -1.71
C GLY A 169 19.23 -0.05 -0.71
N LEU A 170 17.94 0.30 -0.75
CA LEU A 170 17.34 1.22 0.22
C LEU A 170 17.30 0.61 1.62
N VAL A 171 16.77 -0.61 1.76
CA VAL A 171 16.65 -1.29 3.07
C VAL A 171 18.01 -1.52 3.70
N LEU A 172 19.01 -1.97 2.94
CA LEU A 172 20.37 -2.16 3.46
C LEU A 172 20.96 -0.87 4.04
N ARG A 173 20.80 0.26 3.35
CA ARG A 173 21.29 1.56 3.82
C ARG A 173 20.58 2.06 5.06
N VAL A 174 19.27 1.85 5.14
CA VAL A 174 18.48 2.26 6.31
C VAL A 174 18.90 1.43 7.51
N VAL A 175 18.92 0.10 7.40
CA VAL A 175 19.26 -0.79 8.51
C VAL A 175 20.71 -0.60 8.99
N SER A 176 21.64 -0.22 8.12
CA SER A 176 23.03 0.06 8.54
C SER A 176 23.19 1.36 9.35
N GLN A 177 22.13 2.16 9.51
CA GLN A 177 22.16 3.48 10.15
C GLN A 177 21.22 3.60 11.35
N VAL A 178 20.48 2.53 11.71
CA VAL A 178 19.54 2.49 12.85
C VAL A 178 20.20 1.83 14.06
#